data_AF-A0A1M7XZE8-F1
#
_entry.id   AF-A0A1M7XZE8-F1
#
_cell.length_a   1.000
_cell.length_b   1.000
_cell.length_c   1.000
_cell.angle_alpha   90.00
_cell.angle_beta   90.00
_cell.angle_gamma   90.00
#
_symmetry.space_group_name_H-M   'P 1'
#
loop_
_entity.id
_entity.type
_entity.pdbx_description
1 polymer ?
#
loop_
_entity_poly.entity_id
_entity_poly.type
_entity_poly.pdbx_seq_one_letter_code
_entity_poly.pdbx_strand_id
1 'polypeptide(L)'
;MIIHNSTESYTRPVVNIGVRQQSVRSSIWDIPGGSVLWKAIGRLAGGVCAATIAIHLMLGAYSSHLSEKVTAFEGQRHQLMDRNITLRATRAGMLTKQAVEAAAGKALSLYSPGKGQRFVYNRNKGWFDSL
;
A
#
# COMPACT_ATOMS: atom_id res chain seq x y z
N MET A 1 -80.98 -37.36 -56.83
CA MET A 1 -81.07 -36.35 -55.76
C MET A 1 -80.39 -36.93 -54.53
N ILE A 2 -79.21 -36.37 -54.25
CA ILE A 2 -78.51 -36.22 -52.96
C ILE A 2 -78.24 -37.50 -52.13
N ILE A 3 -77.00 -37.96 -52.25
CA ILE A 3 -76.32 -38.95 -51.42
C ILE A 3 -76.01 -38.29 -50.07
N HIS A 4 -76.60 -38.78 -48.97
CA HIS A 4 -76.18 -38.39 -47.62
C HIS A 4 -75.31 -39.50 -47.02
N ASN A 5 -74.00 -39.28 -47.12
CA ASN A 5 -72.94 -40.02 -46.47
C ASN A 5 -72.76 -39.47 -45.05
N SER A 6 -73.33 -40.13 -44.04
CA SER A 6 -73.12 -39.78 -42.63
C SER A 6 -71.89 -40.53 -42.10
N THR A 7 -70.71 -40.00 -42.38
CA THR A 7 -69.49 -40.27 -41.61
C THR A 7 -69.64 -39.63 -40.23
N GLU A 8 -70.25 -40.32 -39.28
CA GLU A 8 -70.21 -39.92 -37.88
C GLU A 8 -68.79 -40.09 -37.35
N SER A 9 -68.14 -38.96 -37.05
CA SER A 9 -66.82 -38.91 -36.43
C SER A 9 -66.97 -39.14 -34.93
N TYR A 10 -66.56 -40.32 -34.46
CA TYR A 10 -66.58 -40.66 -33.04
C TYR A 10 -65.50 -39.86 -32.29
N THR A 11 -65.85 -38.68 -31.78
CA THR A 11 -64.97 -37.88 -30.92
C THR A 11 -65.04 -38.39 -29.48
N ARG A 12 -64.00 -39.11 -29.03
CA ARG A 12 -63.79 -39.35 -27.59
C ARG A 12 -63.65 -38.01 -26.85
N PRO A 13 -64.29 -37.80 -25.69
CA PRO A 13 -63.94 -36.68 -24.85
C PRO A 13 -62.50 -36.88 -24.35
N VAL A 14 -61.61 -35.96 -24.74
CA VAL A 14 -60.32 -35.79 -24.08
C VAL A 14 -60.67 -35.32 -22.68
N VAL A 15 -60.65 -36.23 -21.71
CA VAL A 15 -60.74 -35.89 -20.30
C VAL A 15 -59.58 -34.94 -20.04
N ASN A 16 -59.92 -33.67 -19.85
CA ASN A 16 -58.99 -32.63 -19.51
C ASN A 16 -58.55 -32.94 -18.07
N ILE A 17 -57.56 -33.83 -17.94
CA ILE A 17 -56.85 -34.05 -16.68
C ILE A 17 -56.06 -32.77 -16.48
N GLY A 18 -56.75 -31.76 -15.93
CA GLY A 18 -56.11 -30.61 -15.35
C GLY A 18 -55.19 -31.17 -14.28
N VAL A 19 -53.90 -31.27 -14.62
CA VAL A 19 -52.85 -31.55 -13.67
C VAL A 19 -52.79 -30.30 -12.78
N ARG A 20 -53.73 -30.21 -11.83
CA ARG A 20 -53.53 -29.44 -10.62
C ARG A 20 -52.39 -30.14 -9.91
N GLN A 21 -51.16 -29.77 -10.28
CA GLN A 21 -50.03 -29.83 -9.37
C GLN A 21 -50.43 -28.96 -8.17
N GLN A 22 -51.17 -29.55 -7.24
CA GLN A 22 -51.10 -29.12 -5.86
C GLN A 22 -49.63 -29.31 -5.51
N SER A 23 -48.89 -28.22 -5.61
CA SER A 23 -47.69 -27.98 -4.83
C SER A 23 -48.11 -28.19 -3.38
N VAL A 24 -48.09 -29.45 -2.96
CA VAL A 24 -48.05 -29.83 -1.56
C VAL A 24 -46.70 -29.30 -1.13
N ARG A 25 -46.70 -28.06 -0.68
CA ARG A 25 -45.58 -27.44 -0.01
C ARG A 25 -45.33 -28.30 1.22
N SER A 26 -44.47 -29.29 1.05
CA SER A 26 -44.07 -30.20 2.10
C SER A 26 -43.36 -29.36 3.15
N SER A 27 -44.12 -28.94 4.17
CA SER A 27 -43.59 -28.37 5.40
C SER A 27 -42.93 -29.51 6.18
N ILE A 28 -41.82 -30.02 5.66
CA ILE A 28 -41.03 -31.10 6.28
C ILE A 28 -40.08 -30.53 7.35
N TRP A 29 -40.09 -29.21 7.55
CA TRP A 29 -39.30 -28.55 8.55
C TRP A 29 -40.22 -28.01 9.64
N ASP A 30 -40.79 -28.93 10.43
CA ASP A 30 -41.28 -28.61 11.78
C ASP A 30 -40.06 -28.34 12.67
N ILE A 31 -39.38 -27.24 12.38
CA ILE A 31 -38.29 -26.76 13.21
C ILE A 31 -38.94 -26.19 14.47
N PRO A 32 -38.52 -26.63 15.68
CA PRO A 32 -39.05 -26.08 16.92
C PRO A 32 -38.93 -24.55 16.90
N GLY A 33 -40.05 -23.86 17.12
CA GLY A 33 -40.14 -22.39 17.09
C GLY A 33 -40.76 -21.77 15.82
N GLY A 34 -41.05 -22.56 14.78
CA GLY A 34 -41.80 -22.11 13.60
C GLY A 34 -41.02 -21.23 12.62
N SER A 35 -41.52 -21.13 11.38
CA SER A 35 -40.80 -20.48 10.27
C SER A 35 -40.54 -18.97 10.44
N VAL A 36 -41.27 -18.30 11.34
CA VAL A 36 -41.11 -16.87 11.63
C VAL A 36 -39.85 -16.61 12.46
N LEU A 37 -39.57 -17.45 13.46
CA LEU A 37 -38.39 -17.35 14.31
C LEU A 37 -37.11 -17.55 13.48
N TRP A 38 -37.09 -18.57 12.63
CA TRP A 38 -35.96 -18.87 11.76
C TRP A 38 -35.70 -17.80 10.70
N LYS A 39 -36.75 -17.15 10.20
CA LYS A 39 -36.59 -15.97 9.32
C LYS A 39 -35.96 -14.79 10.06
N ALA A 40 -36.37 -14.55 11.31
CA ALA A 40 -35.78 -13.48 12.13
C ALA A 40 -34.31 -13.76 12.44
N ILE A 41 -33.98 -15.00 12.86
CA ILE A 41 -32.62 -15.45 13.11
C ILE A 41 -31.77 -15.36 11.84
N GLY A 42 -32.29 -15.81 10.70
CA GLY A 42 -31.58 -15.74 9.42
C GLY A 42 -31.28 -14.31 8.98
N ARG A 43 -32.21 -13.36 9.20
CA ARG A 43 -31.96 -11.94 8.93
C ARG A 43 -30.90 -11.35 9.84
N LEU A 44 -30.94 -11.69 11.12
CA LEU A 44 -29.98 -11.19 12.10
C LEU A 44 -28.59 -11.77 11.85
N ALA A 45 -28.49 -13.08 11.63
CA ALA A 45 -27.25 -13.76 11.24
C ALA A 45 -26.69 -13.22 9.91
N GLY A 46 -27.56 -13.00 8.91
CA GLY A 46 -27.17 -12.39 7.64
C GLY A 46 -26.63 -10.98 7.81
N GLY A 47 -27.27 -10.15 8.64
CA GLY A 47 -26.80 -8.81 8.98
C GLY A 47 -25.44 -8.82 9.68
N VAL A 48 -25.24 -9.74 10.64
CA VAL A 48 -23.95 -9.91 11.33
C VAL A 48 -22.86 -10.36 10.35
N CYS A 49 -23.13 -11.33 9.47
CA CYS A 49 -22.17 -11.75 8.44
C CYS A 49 -21.81 -10.62 7.47
N ALA A 50 -22.80 -9.84 7.02
CA ALA A 50 -22.54 -8.70 6.16
C ALA A 50 -21.67 -7.64 6.86
N ALA A 51 -21.93 -7.37 8.14
CA ALA A 51 -21.14 -6.44 8.94
C ALA A 51 -19.71 -6.94 9.15
N THR A 52 -19.50 -8.22 9.47
CA THR A 52 -18.15 -8.77 9.64
C THR A 52 -17.35 -8.76 8.34
N ILE A 53 -17.98 -9.08 7.21
CA ILE A 53 -17.35 -8.98 5.89
C ILE A 53 -16.95 -7.52 5.59
N ALA A 54 -17.84 -6.56 5.84
CA ALA A 54 -17.57 -5.15 5.61
C ALA A 54 -16.39 -4.64 6.47
N ILE A 55 -16.35 -5.03 7.75
CA ILE A 55 -15.23 -4.71 8.65
C ILE A 55 -13.94 -5.35 8.13
N HIS A 56 -13.98 -6.62 7.72
CA HIS A 56 -12.79 -7.32 7.22
C HIS A 56 -12.23 -6.67 5.95
N LEU A 57 -13.10 -6.27 5.03
CA LEU A 57 -12.73 -5.51 3.83
C LEU A 57 -12.15 -4.15 4.18
N MET A 58 -12.73 -3.43 5.15
CA MET A 58 -12.17 -2.17 5.63
C MET A 58 -10.77 -2.37 6.22
N LEU A 59 -10.57 -3.34 7.12
CA LEU A 59 -9.24 -3.63 7.67
C LEU A 59 -8.23 -4.00 6.58
N GLY A 60 -8.64 -4.79 5.59
CA GLY A 60 -7.79 -5.13 4.44
C GLY A 60 -7.40 -3.91 3.60
N ALA A 61 -8.34 -3.00 3.35
CA ALA A 61 -8.05 -1.74 2.66
C ALA A 61 -7.09 -0.86 3.47
N TYR A 62 -7.32 -0.71 4.78
CA TYR A 62 -6.42 0.03 5.67
C TYR A 62 -5.02 -0.58 5.75
N SER A 63 -4.90 -1.91 5.78
CA SER A 63 -3.60 -2.58 5.83
C SER A 63 -2.80 -2.38 4.54
N SER A 64 -3.46 -2.43 3.38
CA SER A 64 -2.80 -2.14 2.10
C SER A 64 -2.28 -0.70 2.03
N HIS A 65 -3.07 0.27 2.51
CA HIS A 65 -2.66 1.66 2.55
C HIS A 65 -1.48 1.89 3.51
N LEU A 66 -1.52 1.26 4.68
CA LEU A 66 -0.42 1.33 5.64
C LEU A 66 0.86 0.71 5.08
N SER A 67 0.76 -0.43 4.39
CA SER A 67 1.91 -1.08 3.74
C SER A 67 2.56 -0.19 2.68
N GLU A 68 1.75 0.47 1.86
CA GLU A 68 2.24 1.45 0.87
C GLU A 68 2.95 2.64 1.54
N LYS A 69 2.40 3.15 2.65
CA LYS A 69 3.04 4.23 3.39
C LYS A 69 4.35 3.80 4.04
N VAL A 70 4.40 2.60 4.63
CA VAL A 70 5.61 2.05 5.25
C VAL A 70 6.72 1.87 4.21
N THR A 71 6.40 1.30 3.05
CA THR A 71 7.38 1.13 1.96
C THR A 71 7.90 2.46 1.42
N ALA A 72 7.04 3.49 1.30
CA ALA A 72 7.47 4.84 0.96
C ALA A 72 8.42 5.45 2.00
N PHE A 73 8.13 5.25 3.29
CA PHE A 73 9.02 5.69 4.38
C PHE A 73 10.35 4.93 4.40
N GLU A 74 10.35 3.63 4.14
CA GLU A 74 11.58 2.84 4.02
C GLU A 74 12.45 3.33 2.86
N GLY A 75 11.85 3.65 1.71
CA GLY A 75 12.57 4.25 0.58
C GLY A 75 13.25 5.57 0.95
N GLN A 76 12.54 6.47 1.65
CA GLN A 76 13.14 7.72 2.14
C GLN A 76 14.25 7.45 3.17
N ARG A 77 14.06 6.48 4.06
CA ARG A 77 15.08 6.10 5.05
C ARG A 77 16.37 5.62 4.38
N HIS A 78 16.26 4.78 3.35
CA HIS A 78 17.42 4.33 2.58
C HIS A 78 18.13 5.49 1.89
N GLN A 79 17.39 6.40 1.26
CA GLN A 79 17.97 7.58 0.63
C GLN A 79 18.72 8.48 1.63
N LEU A 80 18.15 8.68 2.83
CA LEU A 80 18.80 9.43 3.91
C LEU A 80 20.07 8.74 4.41
N MET A 81 20.05 7.41 4.52
CA MET A 81 21.20 6.63 4.95
C MET A 81 22.35 6.72 3.93
N ASP A 82 22.05 6.55 2.65
CA ASP A 82 23.04 6.67 1.57
C ASP A 82 23.65 8.07 1.55
N ARG A 83 22.82 9.10 1.66
CA ARG A 83 23.29 10.49 1.72
C ARG A 83 24.19 10.74 2.94
N ASN A 84 23.87 10.14 4.08
CA ASN A 84 24.72 10.24 5.27
C ASN A 84 26.09 9.57 5.05
N ILE A 85 26.12 8.39 4.43
CA ILE A 85 27.36 7.69 4.08
C ILE A 85 28.19 8.54 3.11
N THR A 86 27.57 9.05 2.04
CA THR A 86 28.26 9.91 1.07
C THR A 86 28.85 11.14 1.74
N LEU A 87 28.08 11.82 2.59
CA LEU A 87 28.53 13.01 3.33
C LEU A 87 29.67 12.69 4.31
N ARG A 88 29.61 11.55 5.00
CA ARG A 88 30.71 11.09 5.87
C ARG A 88 31.97 10.82 5.04
N ALA A 89 31.84 10.18 3.89
CA ALA A 89 32.97 9.92 3.00
C ALA A 89 33.57 11.23 2.45
N THR A 90 32.73 12.18 2.03
CA THR A 90 33.21 13.50 1.56
C THR A 90 33.90 14.27 2.68
N ARG A 91 33.31 14.27 3.88
CA ARG A 91 33.90 14.91 5.06
C ARG A 91 35.25 14.28 5.42
N ALA A 92 35.34 12.95 5.42
CA ALA A 92 36.59 12.26 5.67
C ALA A 92 37.67 12.62 4.63
N GLY A 93 37.29 12.70 3.35
CA GLY A 93 38.18 13.14 2.26
C GLY A 93 38.69 14.58 2.44
N MET A 94 37.80 15.51 2.79
CA MET A 94 38.16 16.92 3.02
C MET A 94 39.03 17.12 4.28
N LEU A 95 38.88 16.26 5.29
CA LEU A 95 39.66 16.31 6.53
C LEU A 95 40.96 15.50 6.48
N THR A 96 41.32 14.95 5.32
CA THR A 96 42.65 14.33 5.16
C THR A 96 43.74 15.37 5.36
N LYS A 97 44.87 14.97 5.96
CA LYS A 97 46.00 15.89 6.23
C LYS A 97 46.46 16.62 4.97
N GLN A 98 46.53 15.92 3.84
CA GLN A 98 46.89 16.49 2.54
C GLN A 98 45.88 17.55 2.06
N ALA A 99 44.57 17.32 2.20
CA ALA A 99 43.55 18.29 1.83
C ALA A 99 43.59 19.53 2.74
N VAL A 100 43.82 19.34 4.03
CA VAL A 100 43.98 20.43 5.01
C VAL A 100 45.25 21.23 4.73
N GLU A 101 46.38 20.57 4.47
CA GLU A 101 47.65 21.22 4.10
C GLU A 101 47.54 21.99 2.78
N ALA A 102 46.88 21.43 1.77
CA ALA A 102 46.63 22.12 0.50
C ALA A 102 45.71 23.34 0.68
N ALA A 103 44.65 23.23 1.49
CA ALA A 103 43.75 24.33 1.79
C ALA A 103 44.44 25.44 2.60
N ALA A 104 45.25 25.06 3.61
CA ALA A 104 46.04 25.99 4.40
C ALA A 104 47.12 26.67 3.54
N GLY A 105 47.81 25.91 2.68
CA GLY A 105 48.80 26.43 1.74
C GLY A 105 48.18 27.42 0.75
N LYS A 106 46.97 27.15 0.26
CA LYS A 106 46.22 28.10 -0.59
C LYS A 106 45.81 29.36 0.16
N ALA A 107 45.33 29.23 1.40
CA ALA A 107 44.97 30.38 2.22
C ALA A 107 46.20 31.24 2.59
N LEU A 108 47.32 30.59 2.92
CA LEU A 108 48.60 31.24 3.22
C LEU A 108 49.26 31.85 1.98
N SER A 109 49.09 31.26 0.79
CA SER A 109 49.62 31.85 -0.46
C SER A 109 48.81 33.05 -0.95
N LEU A 110 47.51 33.09 -0.62
CA LEU A 110 46.66 34.27 -0.80
C LEU A 110 46.93 35.37 0.23
N TYR A 111 47.50 35.02 1.39
CA TYR A 111 47.88 35.98 2.42
C TYR A 111 49.28 36.56 2.13
N SER A 112 49.33 37.77 1.58
CA SER A 112 50.58 38.54 1.55
C SER A 112 50.86 39.08 2.95
N PRO A 113 51.94 38.65 3.63
CA PRO A 113 52.28 39.19 4.94
C PRO A 113 52.55 40.69 4.83
N GLY A 114 51.93 41.48 5.71
CA GLY A 114 52.20 42.92 5.79
C GLY A 114 53.66 43.21 6.14
N LYS A 115 54.15 44.41 5.81
CA LYS A 115 55.51 44.85 6.19
C LYS A 115 55.76 44.60 7.68
N GLY A 116 56.79 43.83 8.02
CA GLY A 116 57.15 43.49 9.39
C GLY A 116 56.54 42.19 9.95
N GLN A 117 55.77 41.42 9.18
CA GLN A 117 55.24 40.12 9.64
C GLN A 117 56.11 38.91 9.29
N ARG A 118 57.11 39.09 8.42
CA ARG A 118 58.01 38.02 7.99
C ARG A 118 59.44 38.34 8.41
N PHE A 119 59.92 37.59 9.39
CA PHE A 119 61.29 37.70 9.88
C PHE A 119 62.12 36.52 9.39
N VAL A 120 63.26 36.80 8.78
CA VAL A 120 64.22 35.78 8.33
C VAL A 120 65.39 35.78 9.29
N TYR A 121 65.73 34.61 9.81
CA TYR A 121 66.90 34.46 10.67
C TYR A 121 68.18 34.69 9.88
N ASN A 122 68.92 35.75 10.21
CA ASN A 122 70.19 36.05 9.59
C ASN A 122 71.31 35.38 10.38
N ARG A 123 71.82 34.25 9.88
CA ARG A 123 72.92 33.50 10.52
C ARG A 123 74.18 34.34 10.75
N ASN A 124 74.43 35.34 9.90
CA ASN A 124 75.64 36.17 10.03
C ASN A 124 75.51 37.22 11.13
N LYS A 125 74.28 37.66 11.44
CA LYS A 125 74.02 38.66 12.47
C LYS A 125 73.52 38.08 13.80
N GLY A 126 73.13 36.80 13.81
CA GLY A 126 72.63 36.11 15.00
C GLY A 126 71.20 36.50 15.42
N TRP A 127 70.51 37.33 14.64
CA TRP A 127 69.15 37.82 14.95
C TRP A 127 68.20 37.71 13.76
N PHE A 128 66.91 37.97 14.00
CA PHE A 128 65.85 37.96 13.01
C PHE A 128 65.71 39.35 12.37
N ASP A 129 65.89 39.45 11.05
CA ASP A 129 65.68 40.68 10.28
C ASP A 129 64.34 40.59 9.52
N SER A 130 63.58 41.69 9.44
CA SER A 130 62.40 41.77 8.59
C SER A 130 62.82 41.90 7.12
N LEU A 131 62.17 41.14 6.23
CA LEU A 131 62.34 41.28 4.76
C LEU A 131 61.87 42.64 4.25
#